data_AF-A0A504LN47-F1
#
_entry.id   AF-A0A504LN47-F1
#
_cell.length_a   1.000
_cell.length_b   1.000
_cell.length_c   1.000
_cell.angle_alpha   90.00
_cell.angle_beta   90.00
_cell.angle_gamma   90.00
#
_symmetry.space_group_name_H-M   'P 1'
#
loop_
_entity.id
_entity.type
_entity.pdbx_description
1 polymer ?
#
loop_
_entity_poly.entity_id
_entity_poly.type
_entity_poly.pdbx_seq_one_letter_code
_entity_poly.pdbx_strand_id
1 'polypeptide(L)'
;MALSIKNLEVEQLARELARRRRVSVTEAIRQSLEREVARERLVPRDESSDLFQRLMAISDSGARIPRRENAMTEDEILGYDDLGIPTR
;
A
#
# COMPACT_ATOMS: atom_id res chain seq x y z
N MET A 1 23.26 18.37 12.74
CA MET A 1 22.43 19.56 12.40
C MET A 1 21.45 19.81 13.54
N ALA A 2 21.02 21.05 13.76
CA ALA A 2 20.09 21.40 14.83
C ALA A 2 18.64 21.47 14.29
N LEU A 3 17.70 20.84 15.00
CA LEU A 3 16.26 20.96 14.77
C LEU A 3 15.70 21.96 15.77
N SER A 4 15.08 23.05 15.30
CA SER A 4 14.39 24.02 16.16
C SER A 4 12.88 23.82 16.06
N ILE A 5 12.24 23.49 17.19
CA ILE A 5 10.78 23.35 17.29
C ILE A 5 10.27 24.48 18.18
N LYS A 6 9.53 25.43 17.61
CA LYS A 6 8.94 26.58 18.35
C LYS A 6 7.53 26.24 18.84
N ASN A 7 7.43 25.28 19.75
CA ASN A 7 6.16 24.90 20.37
C ASN A 7 6.40 24.49 21.83
N LEU A 8 5.71 25.18 22.76
CA LEU A 8 5.87 24.99 24.19
C LEU A 8 5.42 23.59 24.65
N GLU A 9 4.32 23.08 24.10
CA GLU A 9 3.77 21.77 24.43
C GLU A 9 4.75 20.66 24.03
N VAL A 10 5.34 20.76 22.83
CA VAL A 10 6.36 19.81 22.36
C VAL A 10 7.59 19.82 23.26
N GLU A 11 8.04 21.00 23.70
CA GLU A 11 9.17 21.11 24.63
C GLU A 11 8.86 20.42 25.98
N GLN A 12 7.66 20.66 26.53
CA GLN A 12 7.22 20.05 27.80
C GLN A 12 7.17 18.52 27.69
N LEU A 13 6.58 18.00 26.61
CA LEU A 13 6.53 16.56 26.33
C LEU A 13 7.92 15.96 26.18
N ALA A 14 8.82 16.61 25.43
CA ALA A 14 10.18 16.11 25.23
C ALA A 14 10.97 16.08 26.54
N ARG A 15 10.83 17.11 27.40
CA ARG A 15 11.45 17.15 28.72
C ARG A 15 10.87 16.09 29.66
N GLU A 16 9.56 15.90 29.66
CA GLU A 16 8.93 14.84 30.45
C GLU A 16 9.43 13.46 30.04
N LEU A 17 9.46 13.19 28.74
CA LEU A 17 9.92 11.91 28.21
C LEU A 17 11.38 11.63 28.57
N ALA A 18 12.23 12.65 28.48
CA ALA A 18 13.64 12.58 28.88
C ALA A 18 13.79 12.26 30.37
N ARG A 19 13.04 12.93 31.25
CA ARG A 19 13.04 12.65 32.69
C ARG A 19 12.60 11.22 33.00
N ARG A 20 11.50 10.76 32.42
CA ARG A 20 10.97 9.40 32.64
C ARG A 20 11.94 8.31 32.19
N ARG A 21 12.66 8.55 31.08
CA ARG A 21 13.63 7.61 30.50
C ARG A 21 15.06 7.76 31.02
N ARG A 22 15.35 8.79 31.82
CA ARG A 22 16.70 9.14 32.32
C ARG A 22 17.73 9.31 31.19
N VAL A 23 17.33 9.96 30.10
CA VAL A 23 18.19 10.27 28.95
C VAL A 23 18.14 11.77 28.64
N SER A 24 19.00 12.24 27.73
CA SER A 24 18.93 13.63 27.27
C SER A 24 17.65 13.89 26.47
N VAL A 25 17.24 15.16 26.38
CA VAL A 25 16.06 15.57 25.58
C VAL A 25 16.22 15.14 24.12
N THR A 26 17.40 15.35 23.55
CA THR A 26 17.73 14.91 22.19
C THR A 26 17.57 13.41 22.02
N GLU A 27 18.04 12.63 22.98
CA GLU A 27 17.99 11.17 22.91
C GLU A 27 16.55 10.65 23.07
N ALA A 28 15.75 11.27 23.93
CA ALA A 28 14.32 10.95 24.05
C ALA A 28 13.57 11.20 22.74
N ILE A 29 13.83 12.34 22.08
CA ILE A 29 13.24 12.70 20.78
C ILE A 29 13.70 11.69 19.71
N ARG A 30 15.01 11.41 19.62
CA ARG A 30 15.58 10.46 18.66
C ARG A 30 14.89 9.10 18.76
N GLN A 31 14.81 8.54 19.96
CA GLN A 31 14.17 7.24 20.19
C GLN A 31 12.66 7.25 19.90
N SER A 32 11.97 8.37 20.16
CA SER A 32 10.54 8.49 19.83
C SER A 32 10.32 8.50 18.32
N LEU A 33 11.08 9.32 17.60
CA LEU A 33 11.01 9.41 16.15
C LEU A 33 11.42 8.09 15.47
N GLU A 34 12.46 7.43 15.97
CA GLU A 34 12.91 6.14 15.45
C GLU A 34 11.82 5.07 15.55
N ARG A 35 11.09 5.02 16.66
CA ARG A 35 9.97 4.09 16.86
C ARG A 35 8.80 4.38 15.92
N GLU A 36 8.44 5.65 15.76
CA GLU A 36 7.34 6.03 14.86
C GLU A 36 7.72 5.81 13.40
N VAL A 37 8.94 6.14 12.98
CA VAL A 37 9.43 5.85 11.63
C VAL A 37 9.49 4.35 11.37
N ALA A 38 9.93 3.54 12.34
CA ALA A 38 9.93 2.09 12.19
C ALA A 38 8.51 1.54 12.02
N ARG A 39 7.54 2.04 12.80
CA ARG A 39 6.12 1.68 12.68
C ARG A 39 5.56 2.06 11.30
N GLU A 40 5.81 3.29 10.85
CA GLU A 40 5.35 3.77 9.54
C GLU A 40 6.01 3.05 8.37
N ARG A 41 7.24 2.54 8.52
CA ARG A 41 7.88 1.70 7.50
C ARG A 41 7.28 0.29 7.42
N LEU A 42 6.74 -0.23 8.52
CA LEU A 42 6.12 -1.56 8.58
C LEU A 42 4.70 -1.55 8.00
N VAL A 43 4.01 -0.41 8.04
CA VAL A 43 2.73 -0.23 7.35
C VAL A 43 3.06 0.12 5.88
N PRO A 44 2.75 -0.74 4.90
CA PRO A 44 2.94 -0.39 3.51
C PRO A 44 2.03 0.80 3.21
N ARG A 45 2.61 1.99 3.05
CA ARG A 45 1.85 3.23 2.83
C ARG A 45 1.14 3.27 1.48
N ASP A 46 1.25 2.23 0.67
CA ASP A 46 0.71 2.18 -0.68
C ASP A 46 0.43 0.76 -1.20
N GLU A 47 0.29 -0.29 -0.39
CA GLU A 47 -0.01 -1.61 -0.97
C GLU A 47 -1.37 -1.66 -1.68
N SER A 48 -2.36 -0.92 -1.17
CA SER A 48 -3.65 -0.79 -1.87
C SER A 48 -3.52 0.00 -3.18
N SER A 49 -2.65 1.01 -3.22
CA SER A 49 -2.35 1.79 -4.43
C SER A 49 -1.56 0.95 -5.43
N ASP A 50 -0.52 0.24 -5.00
CA ASP A 50 0.30 -0.61 -5.86
C ASP A 50 -0.50 -1.80 -6.42
N LEU A 51 -1.30 -2.49 -5.60
CA LEU A 51 -2.19 -3.54 -6.08
C LEU A 51 -3.21 -3.00 -7.08
N PHE A 52 -3.84 -1.86 -6.77
CA PHE A 52 -4.80 -1.22 -7.67
C PHE A 52 -4.14 -0.83 -9.01
N GLN A 53 -2.97 -0.20 -8.97
CA GLN A 53 -2.21 0.19 -10.16
C GLN A 53 -1.80 -1.02 -10.99
N ARG A 54 -1.37 -2.11 -10.35
CA ARG A 54 -1.04 -3.37 -11.03
C ARG A 54 -2.26 -4.00 -11.70
N LEU A 55 -3.40 -4.04 -11.02
CA LEU A 55 -4.65 -4.56 -11.58
C LEU A 55 -5.12 -3.72 -12.78
N MET A 56 -5.06 -2.39 -12.66
CA MET A 56 -5.39 -1.48 -13.76
C MET A 56 -4.45 -1.67 -14.95
N ALA A 57 -3.14 -1.81 -14.72
CA ALA A 57 -2.17 -2.07 -15.79
C ALA A 57 -2.45 -3.38 -16.54
N ILE A 58 -2.85 -4.45 -15.84
CA ILE A 58 -3.25 -5.72 -16.45
C ILE A 58 -4.52 -5.55 -17.28
N SER A 59 -5.53 -4.88 -16.72
CA SER A 59 -6.80 -4.59 -17.40
C SER A 59 -6.58 -3.80 -18.70
N ASP A 60 -5.78 -2.73 -18.65
CA ASP A 60 -5.45 -1.90 -19.81
C ASP A 60 -4.60 -2.64 -20.85
N SER A 61 -3.78 -3.59 -20.41
CA SER A 61 -3.05 -4.48 -21.32
C SER A 61 -4.01 -5.42 -22.05
N GLY A 62 -4.94 -6.05 -21.32
CA GLY A 62 -5.96 -6.93 -21.89
C GLY A 62 -6.90 -6.20 -22.86
N ALA A 63 -7.30 -4.98 -22.54
CA ALA A 63 -8.16 -4.15 -23.38
C ALA A 63 -7.51 -3.76 -24.73
N ARG A 64 -6.18 -3.77 -24.82
CA ARG A 64 -5.44 -3.48 -26.05
C ARG A 64 -5.36 -4.65 -27.02
N ILE A 65 -5.77 -5.85 -26.61
CA ILE A 65 -5.76 -7.03 -27.47
C ILE A 65 -6.85 -6.86 -28.56
N PRO A 66 -6.50 -6.88 -29.85
CA PRO A 66 -7.48 -6.77 -30.93
C PRO A 66 -8.51 -7.91 -30.87
N ARG A 67 -9.79 -7.58 -31.11
CA ARG A 67 -10.83 -8.60 -31.23
C ARG A 67 -10.56 -9.47 -32.47
N ARG A 68 -10.77 -10.78 -32.32
CA ARG A 68 -10.68 -11.74 -33.44
C ARG A 68 -11.81 -11.49 -34.42
N GLU A 69 -11.49 -11.48 -35.72
CA GLU A 69 -12.46 -11.28 -36.81
C GLU A 69 -13.55 -12.38 -36.82
N ASN A 70 -13.18 -13.61 -36.48
CA ASN A 70 -14.08 -14.76 -36.32
C ASN A 70 -14.12 -15.20 -34.86
N ALA A 71 -14.55 -14.31 -33.97
CA ALA A 71 -14.72 -14.64 -32.56
C ALA A 71 -15.83 -15.69 -32.40
N MET A 72 -15.50 -16.78 -31.71
CA MET A 72 -16.47 -17.80 -31.32
C MET A 72 -17.44 -17.21 -30.29
N THR A 73 -18.69 -17.71 -30.27
CA THR A 73 -19.64 -17.36 -29.20
C THR A 73 -19.20 -17.96 -27.86
N GLU A 74 -19.74 -17.47 -26.75
CA GLU A 74 -19.45 -17.99 -25.41
C GLU A 74 -19.71 -19.50 -25.34
N ASP A 75 -20.83 -19.96 -25.92
CA ASP A 75 -21.22 -21.37 -25.96
C ASP A 75 -20.26 -22.20 -26.83
N GLU A 76 -19.82 -21.67 -27.98
CA GLU A 76 -18.84 -22.34 -28.83
C GLU A 76 -17.45 -22.45 -28.16
N ILE A 77 -17.09 -21.48 -27.32
CA ILE A 77 -15.86 -21.48 -26.52
C ILE A 77 -15.96 -22.53 -25.41
N LEU A 78 -17.09 -22.57 -24.71
CA LEU A 78 -17.36 -23.54 -23.64
C LEU A 78 -17.45 -24.97 -24.19
N GLY A 79 -18.00 -25.14 -25.39
CA GLY A 79 -18.14 -26.45 -26.05
C GLY A 79 -19.23 -27.32 -25.44
N TYR A 80 -20.23 -26.71 -24.80
CA TYR A 80 -21.41 -27.38 -24.26
C TYR A 80 -22.66 -26.81 -24.93
N ASP A 81 -23.67 -27.65 -25.15
CA ASP A 81 -25.00 -27.18 -25.52
C ASP A 81 -25.79 -26.66 -24.30
N ASP A 82 -27.00 -26.16 -24.54
CA ASP A 82 -27.91 -25.64 -23.50
C ASP A 82 -28.25 -26.67 -22.40
N LEU A 83 -28.04 -27.96 -22.66
CA LEU A 83 -28.26 -29.07 -21.73
C LEU A 83 -26.99 -29.49 -20.99
N GLY A 84 -25.87 -28.81 -21.24
CA GLY A 84 -24.57 -29.13 -20.64
C GLY A 84 -23.91 -30.36 -21.25
N ILE A 85 -24.28 -30.75 -22.48
CA ILE A 85 -23.69 -31.89 -23.18
C ILE A 85 -22.49 -31.38 -24.01
N PRO A 86 -21.31 -32.02 -23.90
CA PRO A 86 -20.16 -31.67 -24.73
C PRO A 86 -20.50 -31.81 -26.22
N THR A 87 -20.27 -30.74 -26.99
CA THR A 87 -20.49 -30.69 -28.45
C THR A 87 -19.20 -30.88 -29.25
N ARG A 88 -18.09 -31.25 -28.58
CA ARG A 88 -16.77 -31.53 -29.17
C ARG A 88 -16.15 -32.82 -28.64
#